data_AF-A0A922KZ00-F1
#
_entry.id   AF-A0A922KZ00-F1
#
_cell.length_a   1.000
_cell.length_b   1.000
_cell.length_c   1.000
_cell.angle_alpha   90.00
_cell.angle_beta   90.00
_cell.angle_gamma   90.00
#
_symmetry.space_group_name_H-M   'P 1'
#
loop_
_entity.id
_entity.type
_entity.pdbx_description
1 polymer ?
#
loop_
_entity_poly.entity_id
_entity_poly.type
_entity_poly.pdbx_seq_one_letter_code
_entity_poly.pdbx_strand_id
1 'polypeptide(L)'
;MSEYFDDNFMTSIFISSKTFERRTNKVYYISHALNHSRSSHPFEKELRARIAIHPSDMIPVPEFYPTISLYQFSRFYVINFQKTISYLLEKPYITNCFKYDLGNREALQSHDDCFTKCVMNKYREKCKCLPRSGLLYRRSLLTDEDYFCPVINKCQFTNYRTECSNECQPDCVEEKYEFEKFVDIPFYQHKNRTGIQISRKPVFDKVYRHSPAMTFIQLICDFGGLGGLWLGFSVISITAAIISLITKPLEKIVVVKNGDKE
;
A
#
# COMPACT_ATOMS: atom_id res chain seq x y z
N MET A 1 9.83 -18.56 -3.70
CA MET A 1 9.27 -18.46 -5.05
C MET A 1 9.58 -17.04 -5.50
N SER A 2 10.46 -16.87 -6.48
CA SER A 2 10.90 -15.56 -6.99
C SER A 2 10.33 -15.39 -8.40
N GLU A 3 9.66 -14.28 -8.65
CA GLU A 3 9.09 -13.96 -9.96
C GLU A 3 10.05 -13.01 -10.68
N TYR A 4 10.35 -13.31 -11.95
CA TYR A 4 11.27 -12.55 -12.79
C TYR A 4 10.49 -11.73 -13.81
N PHE A 5 10.78 -10.43 -13.86
CA PHE A 5 10.26 -9.53 -14.89
C PHE A 5 11.42 -8.98 -15.72
N ASP A 6 11.32 -9.10 -17.05
CA ASP A 6 12.38 -8.75 -17.99
C ASP A 6 11.92 -7.59 -18.89
N ASP A 7 12.18 -6.36 -18.45
CA ASP A 7 11.95 -5.15 -19.25
C ASP A 7 13.22 -4.85 -20.07
N ASN A 8 13.47 -5.65 -21.11
CA ASN A 8 14.50 -5.56 -22.19
C ASN A 8 15.97 -5.15 -21.87
N PHE A 9 16.29 -4.62 -20.69
CA PHE A 9 17.60 -4.21 -20.20
C PHE A 9 17.70 -4.26 -18.66
N MET A 10 16.59 -4.43 -17.94
CA MET A 10 16.57 -4.38 -16.47
C MET A 10 15.77 -5.54 -15.86
N THR A 11 16.43 -6.39 -15.07
CA THR A 11 15.76 -7.46 -14.32
C THR A 11 15.27 -6.92 -12.97
N SER A 12 13.96 -6.93 -12.74
CA SER A 12 13.38 -6.64 -11.43
C SER A 12 13.09 -7.94 -10.69
N ILE A 13 13.55 -8.04 -9.45
CA ILE A 13 13.41 -9.22 -8.59
C ILE A 13 12.56 -8.84 -7.39
N PHE A 14 11.41 -9.48 -7.26
CA PHE A 14 10.50 -9.30 -6.14
C PHE A 14 10.61 -10.48 -5.19
N ILE A 15 10.83 -10.18 -3.90
CA ILE A 15 11.03 -11.19 -2.87
C ILE A 15 10.00 -10.99 -1.76
N SER A 16 9.15 -11.99 -1.57
CA SER A 16 8.20 -12.00 -0.46
C SER A 16 8.92 -12.04 0.88
N SER A 17 8.47 -11.19 1.81
CA SER A 17 9.01 -11.07 3.16
C SER A 17 8.86 -12.35 4.00
N LYS A 18 7.85 -13.18 3.70
CA LYS A 18 7.64 -14.51 4.33
C LYS A 18 8.86 -15.43 4.17
N THR A 19 9.68 -15.21 3.14
CA THR A 19 10.94 -15.94 2.94
C THR A 19 11.93 -15.76 4.10
N PHE A 20 11.78 -14.69 4.89
CA PHE A 20 12.67 -14.30 5.99
C PHE A 20 12.04 -14.41 7.39
N GLU A 21 10.83 -14.97 7.53
CA GLU A 21 10.15 -15.10 8.83
C GLU A 21 10.97 -15.88 9.86
N ARG A 22 11.74 -16.89 9.43
CA ARG A 22 12.58 -17.71 10.32
C ARG A 22 13.91 -17.07 10.72
N ARG A 23 14.12 -15.76 10.48
CA ARG A 23 15.39 -15.05 10.69
C ARG A 23 16.60 -15.76 10.05
N THR A 24 16.38 -16.47 8.96
CA THR A 24 17.46 -17.16 8.24
C THR A 24 18.03 -16.24 7.17
N ASN A 25 19.36 -16.19 7.08
CA ASN A 25 20.03 -15.60 5.91
C ASN A 25 19.65 -16.39 4.66
N LYS A 26 19.37 -15.68 3.56
CA LYS A 26 19.14 -16.31 2.26
C LYS A 26 20.18 -15.81 1.28
N VAL A 27 20.82 -16.74 0.58
CA VAL A 27 21.80 -16.45 -0.46
C VAL A 27 21.19 -16.83 -1.79
N TYR A 28 21.18 -15.87 -2.71
CA TYR A 28 20.71 -16.00 -4.08
C TYR A 28 21.91 -15.81 -5.00
N TYR A 29 21.90 -16.52 -6.13
CA TYR A 29 22.91 -16.37 -7.17
C TYR A 29 22.21 -16.02 -8.47
N ILE A 30 22.58 -14.87 -9.04
CA ILE A 30 22.16 -14.51 -10.39
C ILE A 30 23.29 -14.93 -11.32
N SER A 31 22.97 -15.82 -12.25
CA SER A 31 23.89 -16.23 -13.30
C SER A 31 23.63 -15.38 -14.54
N HIS A 32 24.69 -14.85 -15.13
CA HIS A 32 24.57 -14.10 -16.38
C HIS A 32 24.72 -15.04 -17.57
N ALA A 33 23.72 -15.06 -18.45
CA ALA A 33 23.92 -15.50 -19.82
C ALA A 33 24.72 -14.39 -20.52
N LEU A 34 25.97 -14.66 -20.85
CA LEU A 34 26.83 -13.75 -21.59
C LEU A 34 26.32 -13.64 -23.03
N ASN A 35 25.33 -12.78 -23.29
CA ASN A 35 25.07 -12.33 -24.66
C ASN A 35 25.94 -11.11 -24.93
N HIS A 36 27.03 -11.37 -25.62
CA HIS A 36 28.08 -10.42 -25.97
C HIS A 36 27.59 -9.47 -27.09
N SER A 37 26.63 -8.59 -26.80
CA SER A 37 26.31 -7.48 -27.71
C SER A 37 27.20 -6.28 -27.37
N ARG A 38 28.24 -6.08 -28.18
CA ARG A 38 29.07 -4.86 -28.17
C ARG A 38 28.22 -3.67 -28.62
N SER A 39 27.83 -2.79 -27.72
CA SER A 39 27.61 -1.38 -28.05
C SER A 39 28.08 -0.49 -26.91
N SER A 40 29.19 0.17 -27.16
CA SER A 40 29.90 1.09 -26.28
C SER A 40 29.18 2.43 -26.17
N HIS A 41 28.58 2.73 -25.02
CA HIS A 41 28.34 4.12 -24.61
C HIS A 41 29.00 4.39 -23.25
N PRO A 42 29.68 5.55 -23.04
CA PRO A 42 30.60 5.73 -21.91
C PRO A 42 29.91 6.18 -20.60
N PHE A 43 28.58 6.34 -20.59
CA PHE A 43 27.87 7.03 -19.50
C PHE A 43 26.92 6.16 -18.67
N GLU A 44 26.76 4.87 -18.96
CA GLU A 44 25.96 3.98 -18.12
C GLU A 44 26.88 3.18 -17.19
N LYS A 45 26.87 3.54 -15.89
CA LYS A 45 26.98 2.50 -14.86
C LYS A 45 25.73 1.64 -15.02
N GLU A 46 25.79 0.65 -15.92
CA GLU A 46 24.66 -0.19 -16.29
C GLU A 46 24.02 -0.74 -15.02
N LEU A 47 22.86 -0.20 -14.70
CA LEU A 47 22.01 -0.72 -13.65
C LEU A 47 21.45 -2.03 -14.16
N ARG A 48 21.91 -3.17 -13.62
CA ARG A 48 21.60 -4.48 -14.21
C ARG A 48 20.50 -5.24 -13.47
N ALA A 49 20.23 -4.92 -12.20
CA ALA A 49 19.09 -5.48 -11.49
C ALA A 49 18.55 -4.54 -10.40
N ARG A 50 17.24 -4.62 -10.15
CA ARG A 50 16.59 -4.03 -8.96
C ARG A 50 15.97 -5.13 -8.11
N ILE A 51 16.11 -5.02 -6.80
CA ILE A 51 15.48 -5.93 -5.86
C ILE A 51 14.50 -5.14 -4.99
N ALA A 52 13.28 -5.64 -4.85
CA ALA A 52 12.29 -5.13 -3.91
C ALA A 52 11.83 -6.28 -2.99
N ILE A 53 11.54 -5.92 -1.74
CA ILE A 53 10.89 -6.82 -0.78
C ILE A 53 9.47 -6.31 -0.58
N HIS A 54 8.51 -7.23 -0.62
CA HIS A 54 7.10 -6.93 -0.44
C HIS A 54 6.45 -7.94 0.53
N PRO A 55 5.29 -7.62 1.10
CA PRO A 55 4.50 -8.52 1.94
C PRO A 55 4.00 -9.74 1.18
N SER A 56 3.80 -10.85 1.89
CA SER A 56 3.50 -12.14 1.27
C SER A 56 2.09 -12.30 0.72
N ASP A 57 1.20 -11.43 1.16
CA ASP A 57 -0.22 -11.41 0.87
C ASP A 57 -0.58 -10.46 -0.28
N MET A 58 0.40 -9.78 -0.88
CA MET A 58 0.17 -8.90 -2.02
C MET A 58 1.15 -9.07 -3.17
N ILE A 59 0.67 -8.73 -4.36
CA ILE A 59 1.46 -8.68 -5.59
C ILE A 59 2.08 -7.28 -5.68
N PRO A 60 3.41 -7.17 -5.79
CA PRO A 60 4.06 -5.88 -5.70
C PRO A 60 3.89 -5.07 -6.98
N VAL A 61 3.51 -3.81 -6.85
CA VAL A 61 3.68 -2.82 -7.90
C VAL A 61 5.07 -2.18 -7.77
N PRO A 62 5.95 -2.30 -8.78
CA PRO A 62 7.36 -1.86 -8.68
C PRO A 62 7.55 -0.41 -8.21
N GLU A 63 6.58 0.46 -8.48
CA GLU A 63 6.62 1.90 -8.17
C GLU A 63 6.40 2.21 -6.69
N PHE A 64 5.75 1.32 -5.93
CA PHE A 64 5.39 1.57 -4.53
C PHE A 64 6.41 1.02 -3.53
N TYR A 65 7.33 0.18 -3.98
CA TYR A 65 8.33 -0.41 -3.10
C TYR A 65 9.69 0.25 -3.30
N PRO A 66 10.42 0.50 -2.20
CA PRO A 66 11.82 0.85 -2.32
C PRO A 66 12.55 -0.30 -3.01
N THR A 67 13.44 0.05 -3.93
CA THR A 67 14.28 -0.91 -4.64
C THR A 67 15.74 -0.67 -4.33
N ILE A 68 16.48 -1.76 -4.17
CA ILE A 68 17.94 -1.70 -4.16
C ILE A 68 18.48 -2.03 -5.54
N SER A 69 19.33 -1.13 -6.02
CA SER A 69 19.94 -1.17 -7.34
C SER A 69 21.30 -1.87 -7.30
N LEU A 70 21.49 -2.85 -8.18
CA LEU A 70 22.76 -3.57 -8.36
C LEU A 70 23.44 -3.10 -9.65
N TYR A 71 24.62 -2.51 -9.51
CA TYR A 71 25.32 -1.83 -10.60
C TYR A 71 26.50 -2.62 -11.19
N GLN A 72 26.99 -3.65 -10.48
CA GLN A 72 28.20 -4.38 -10.89
C GLN A 72 28.00 -5.89 -10.77
N PHE A 73 28.50 -6.60 -11.78
CA PHE A 73 28.56 -8.05 -11.81
C PHE A 73 29.83 -8.61 -11.19
N SER A 74 29.83 -9.93 -10.97
CA SER A 74 30.95 -10.62 -10.33
C SER A 74 31.20 -10.07 -8.93
N ARG A 75 30.12 -9.69 -8.24
CA ARG A 75 30.17 -9.16 -6.89
C ARG A 75 29.29 -9.96 -5.95
N PHE A 76 29.65 -9.90 -4.69
CA PHE A 76 28.88 -10.42 -3.59
C PHE A 76 28.28 -9.25 -2.82
N TYR A 77 26.96 -9.11 -2.91
CA TYR A 77 26.19 -8.10 -2.21
C TYR A 77 25.63 -8.69 -0.93
N VAL A 78 25.89 -8.03 0.20
CA VAL A 78 25.18 -8.32 1.44
C VAL A 78 24.16 -7.19 1.67
N ILE A 79 22.90 -7.57 1.79
CA ILE A 79 21.77 -6.65 1.86
C ILE A 79 21.04 -6.94 3.16
N ASN A 80 21.00 -5.95 4.03
CA ASN A 80 20.23 -6.03 5.26
C ASN A 80 18.98 -5.18 5.11
N PHE A 81 17.87 -5.64 5.66
CA PHE A 81 16.64 -4.86 5.67
C PHE A 81 15.97 -4.87 7.04
N GLN A 82 15.19 -3.82 7.30
CA GLN A 82 14.31 -3.69 8.46
C GLN A 82 12.85 -3.59 8.01
N LYS A 83 11.94 -4.21 8.77
CA LYS A 83 10.50 -4.12 8.56
C LYS A 83 9.90 -3.06 9.50
N THR A 84 9.02 -2.25 8.95
CA THR A 84 8.18 -1.29 9.67
C THR A 84 6.71 -1.60 9.37
N ILE A 85 5.87 -1.67 10.40
CA ILE A 85 4.44 -1.93 10.30
C ILE A 85 3.69 -0.70 10.80
N SER A 86 2.75 -0.18 10.00
CA SER A 86 1.92 0.96 10.36
C SER A 86 0.45 0.56 10.35
N TYR A 87 -0.22 0.70 11.50
CA TYR A 87 -1.66 0.58 11.61
C TYR A 87 -2.29 1.95 11.44
N LEU A 88 -3.06 2.11 10.36
CA LEU A 88 -3.74 3.34 9.97
C LEU A 88 -5.20 3.33 10.45
N LEU A 89 -5.84 4.50 10.41
CA LEU A 89 -7.25 4.67 10.76
C LEU A 89 -8.11 4.91 9.51
N GLU A 90 -9.31 4.34 9.53
CA GLU A 90 -10.32 4.53 8.48
C GLU A 90 -10.92 5.95 8.54
N LYS A 91 -11.87 6.28 7.65
CA LYS A 91 -12.65 7.52 7.80
C LYS A 91 -13.30 7.57 9.20
N PRO A 92 -13.32 8.74 9.86
CA PRO A 92 -13.09 10.10 9.36
C PRO A 92 -11.66 10.64 9.52
N TYR A 93 -10.67 9.79 9.83
CA TYR A 93 -9.30 10.24 10.08
C TYR A 93 -8.54 10.51 8.77
N ILE A 94 -7.54 11.41 8.82
CA ILE A 94 -6.75 11.84 7.65
C ILE A 94 -6.07 10.66 6.94
N THR A 95 -5.68 9.63 7.69
CA THR A 95 -5.07 8.41 7.14
C THR A 95 -5.96 7.69 6.13
N ASN A 96 -7.30 7.84 6.24
CA ASN A 96 -8.29 7.42 5.25
C ASN A 96 -8.01 6.04 4.62
N CYS A 97 -7.70 5.06 5.45
CA CYS A 97 -7.36 3.72 4.98
C CYS A 97 -8.61 2.89 4.67
N PHE A 98 -8.43 1.84 3.87
CA PHE A 98 -9.44 0.84 3.57
C PHE A 98 -9.02 -0.56 4.03
N LYS A 99 -10.00 -1.34 4.49
CA LYS A 99 -9.81 -2.75 4.85
C LYS A 99 -10.17 -3.63 3.67
N TYR A 100 -9.15 -4.05 2.92
CA TYR A 100 -9.30 -4.98 1.80
C TYR A 100 -9.57 -6.41 2.29
N ASP A 101 -10.32 -7.17 1.50
CA ASP A 101 -10.69 -8.56 1.84
C ASP A 101 -9.63 -9.52 1.30
N LEU A 102 -8.65 -9.82 2.16
CA LEU A 102 -7.56 -10.76 1.87
C LEU A 102 -8.06 -12.21 1.65
N GLY A 103 -9.23 -12.56 2.19
CA GLY A 103 -9.78 -13.92 2.16
C GLY A 103 -10.52 -14.27 0.87
N ASN A 104 -11.07 -13.27 0.20
CA ASN A 104 -11.81 -13.45 -1.03
C ASN A 104 -10.90 -13.32 -2.26
N ARG A 105 -10.79 -14.38 -3.06
CA ARG A 105 -9.94 -14.41 -4.27
C ARG A 105 -10.50 -13.56 -5.42
N GLU A 106 -11.79 -13.26 -5.38
CA GLU A 106 -12.51 -12.45 -6.36
C GLU A 106 -12.55 -10.97 -5.96
N ALA A 107 -12.27 -10.67 -4.68
CA ALA A 107 -12.16 -9.30 -4.19
C ALA A 107 -10.75 -8.72 -4.38
N LEU A 108 -10.68 -7.39 -4.28
CA LEU A 108 -9.42 -6.66 -4.17
C LEU A 108 -8.78 -6.97 -2.82
N GLN A 109 -7.50 -7.37 -2.83
CA GLN A 109 -6.81 -7.85 -1.63
C GLN A 109 -5.88 -6.81 -1.00
N SER A 110 -5.52 -5.77 -1.75
CA SER A 110 -4.68 -4.69 -1.25
C SER A 110 -4.85 -3.42 -2.07
N HIS A 111 -4.21 -2.33 -1.63
CA HIS A 111 -4.01 -1.13 -2.43
C HIS A 111 -3.39 -1.44 -3.80
N ASP A 112 -2.39 -2.31 -3.84
CA ASP A 112 -1.67 -2.68 -5.07
C ASP A 112 -2.55 -3.45 -6.07
N ASP A 113 -3.43 -4.32 -5.56
CA ASP A 113 -4.45 -5.02 -6.35
C ASP A 113 -5.48 -4.02 -6.91
N CYS A 114 -5.92 -3.05 -6.09
CA CYS A 114 -6.80 -1.97 -6.52
C CYS A 114 -6.17 -1.17 -7.66
N PHE A 115 -4.91 -0.76 -7.48
CA PHE A 115 -4.16 0.02 -8.46
C PHE A 115 -4.02 -0.74 -9.77
N THR A 116 -3.58 -1.99 -9.70
CA THR A 116 -3.41 -2.85 -10.88
C THR A 116 -4.72 -3.03 -11.63
N LYS A 117 -5.83 -3.33 -10.92
CA LYS A 117 -7.16 -3.46 -11.53
C LYS A 117 -7.64 -2.15 -12.16
N CYS A 118 -7.42 -1.01 -11.51
CA CYS A 118 -7.77 0.29 -12.05
C CYS A 118 -7.04 0.56 -13.37
N VAL A 119 -5.71 0.37 -13.40
CA VAL A 119 -4.92 0.59 -14.62
C VAL A 119 -5.37 -0.37 -15.72
N MET A 120 -5.58 -1.65 -15.40
CA MET A 120 -6.10 -2.64 -16.37
C MET A 120 -7.45 -2.20 -16.96
N ASN A 121 -8.39 -1.72 -16.14
CA ASN A 121 -9.71 -1.31 -16.61
C ASN A 121 -9.63 -0.09 -17.54
N LYS A 122 -8.84 0.93 -17.20
CA LYS A 122 -8.62 2.09 -18.08
C LYS A 122 -8.06 1.67 -19.43
N TYR A 123 -7.12 0.74 -19.42
CA TYR A 123 -6.52 0.15 -20.63
C TYR A 123 -7.52 -0.68 -21.44
N ARG A 124 -8.38 -1.50 -20.80
CA ARG A 124 -9.46 -2.23 -21.47
C ARG A 124 -10.48 -1.30 -22.12
N GLU A 125 -10.86 -0.23 -21.45
CA GLU A 125 -11.84 0.72 -21.95
C GLU A 125 -11.31 1.51 -23.16
N LYS A 126 -10.09 2.04 -23.05
CA LYS A 126 -9.53 2.99 -24.01
C LYS A 126 -8.66 2.35 -25.09
N CYS A 127 -7.86 1.35 -24.72
CA CYS A 127 -6.88 0.71 -25.59
C CYS A 127 -7.31 -0.68 -26.08
N LYS A 128 -8.34 -1.28 -25.46
CA LYS A 128 -8.82 -2.64 -25.76
C LYS A 128 -7.72 -3.71 -25.63
N CYS A 129 -6.70 -3.45 -24.81
CA CYS A 129 -5.55 -4.33 -24.55
C CYS A 129 -4.95 -4.01 -23.18
N LEU A 130 -4.10 -4.88 -22.62
CA LEU A 130 -3.42 -4.70 -21.33
C LEU A 130 -1.99 -4.16 -21.50
N PRO A 131 -1.46 -3.37 -20.55
CA PRO A 131 -0.09 -2.89 -20.63
C PRO A 131 0.91 -4.04 -20.58
N ARG A 132 1.94 -4.00 -21.43
CA ARG A 132 2.95 -5.09 -21.48
C ARG A 132 3.99 -5.01 -20.36
N SER A 133 4.33 -3.79 -19.91
CA SER A 133 5.41 -3.53 -18.96
C SER A 133 4.93 -2.75 -17.74
N GLY A 134 5.68 -2.87 -16.64
CA GLY A 134 5.52 -2.05 -15.45
C GLY A 134 4.34 -2.39 -14.53
N LEU A 135 3.71 -3.55 -14.70
CA LEU A 135 2.72 -4.13 -13.78
C LEU A 135 2.86 -5.64 -13.70
N LEU A 136 2.60 -6.19 -12.53
CA LEU A 136 2.44 -7.63 -12.31
C LEU A 136 0.95 -7.93 -12.18
N TYR A 137 0.48 -8.92 -12.93
CA TYR A 137 -0.95 -9.22 -13.02
C TYR A 137 -1.30 -10.43 -12.18
N ARG A 138 -2.30 -10.27 -11.31
CA ARG A 138 -2.96 -11.41 -10.70
C ARG A 138 -3.76 -12.16 -11.74
N ARG A 139 -3.56 -13.48 -11.84
CA ARG A 139 -4.28 -14.31 -12.82
C ARG A 139 -5.80 -14.19 -12.72
N SER A 140 -6.36 -14.01 -11.51
CA SER A 140 -7.80 -13.85 -11.31
C SER A 140 -8.38 -12.54 -11.87
N LEU A 141 -7.53 -11.57 -12.19
CA LEU A 141 -7.96 -10.31 -12.80
C LEU A 141 -8.00 -10.37 -14.34
N LEU A 142 -7.44 -11.42 -14.94
CA LEU A 142 -7.37 -11.60 -16.40
C LEU A 142 -8.61 -12.35 -16.91
N THR A 143 -9.04 -12.00 -18.12
CA THR A 143 -10.08 -12.70 -18.89
C THR A 143 -9.48 -13.33 -20.14
N ASP A 144 -10.18 -14.30 -20.74
CA ASP A 144 -9.70 -14.99 -21.95
C ASP A 144 -9.63 -14.07 -23.19
N GLU A 145 -10.33 -12.94 -23.15
CA GLU A 145 -10.32 -11.91 -24.20
C GLU A 145 -9.15 -10.93 -24.07
N ASP A 146 -8.45 -10.93 -22.93
CA ASP A 146 -7.34 -10.02 -22.69
C ASP A 146 -6.11 -10.39 -23.52
N TYR A 147 -5.54 -9.41 -24.21
CA TYR A 147 -4.24 -9.52 -24.84
C TYR A 147 -3.39 -8.29 -24.53
N PHE A 148 -2.07 -8.47 -24.54
CA PHE A 148 -1.13 -7.39 -24.25
C PHE A 148 -0.96 -6.44 -25.43
N CYS A 149 -0.92 -5.15 -25.16
CA CYS A 149 -0.72 -4.12 -26.17
C CYS A 149 0.63 -4.33 -26.90
N PRO A 150 0.67 -4.19 -28.24
CA PRO A 150 1.92 -4.21 -28.98
C PRO A 150 2.78 -3.00 -28.61
N VAL A 151 4.11 -3.17 -28.67
CA VAL A 151 5.11 -2.15 -28.27
C VAL A 151 4.97 -0.83 -29.03
N ILE A 152 4.40 -0.89 -30.24
CA ILE A 152 4.25 0.25 -31.17
C ILE A 152 2.91 1.00 -30.95
N ASN A 153 2.00 0.48 -30.11
CA ASN A 153 0.73 1.16 -29.88
C ASN A 153 0.94 2.46 -29.10
N LYS A 154 0.39 3.56 -29.64
CA LYS A 154 0.32 4.89 -29.03
C LYS A 154 -0.53 4.96 -27.75
N CYS A 155 -0.93 3.83 -27.16
CA CYS A 155 -1.50 3.80 -25.82
C CYS A 155 -0.41 3.95 -24.75
N GLN A 156 0.40 5.00 -24.90
CA GLN A 156 1.28 5.53 -23.88
C GLN A 156 0.52 6.65 -23.18
N PHE A 157 -0.23 6.29 -22.14
CA PHE A 157 -0.90 7.28 -21.30
C PHE A 157 -0.27 7.28 -19.92
N THR A 158 0.49 8.33 -19.64
CA THR A 158 1.16 8.58 -18.36
C THR A 158 0.18 8.97 -17.24
N ASN A 159 -1.07 9.32 -17.58
CA ASN A 159 -2.04 9.85 -16.61
C ASN A 159 -2.91 8.80 -15.90
N TYR A 160 -3.02 7.57 -16.40
CA TYR A 160 -3.86 6.56 -15.70
C TYR A 160 -3.24 6.11 -14.38
N ARG A 161 -1.91 6.06 -14.30
CA ARG A 161 -1.22 5.70 -13.05
C ARG A 161 -1.51 6.72 -11.95
N THR A 162 -1.41 8.02 -12.24
CA THR A 162 -1.68 9.07 -11.25
C THR A 162 -3.15 9.12 -10.85
N GLU A 163 -4.07 8.92 -11.79
CA GLU A 163 -5.50 8.82 -11.53
C GLU A 163 -5.82 7.63 -10.61
N CYS A 164 -5.32 6.44 -10.93
CA CYS A 164 -5.54 5.22 -10.14
C CYS A 164 -4.89 5.28 -8.76
N SER A 165 -3.75 5.97 -8.62
CA SER A 165 -3.12 6.20 -7.32
C SER A 165 -3.95 7.08 -6.39
N ASN A 166 -4.81 7.95 -6.93
CA ASN A 166 -5.71 8.80 -6.14
C ASN A 166 -7.06 8.12 -5.86
N GLU A 167 -7.49 7.19 -6.71
CA GLU A 167 -8.74 6.44 -6.55
C GLU A 167 -8.61 5.34 -5.47
N CYS A 168 -7.45 4.69 -5.41
CA CYS A 168 -7.20 3.61 -4.45
C CYS A 168 -6.78 4.15 -3.08
N GLN A 169 -7.44 3.65 -2.03
CA GLN A 169 -7.12 4.00 -0.65
C GLN A 169 -5.97 3.14 -0.12
N PRO A 170 -5.13 3.66 0.79
CA PRO A 170 -4.07 2.87 1.38
C PRO A 170 -4.64 1.74 2.25
N ASP A 171 -3.90 0.65 2.37
CA ASP A 171 -4.21 -0.45 3.29
C ASP A 171 -4.19 0.02 4.74
N CYS A 172 -5.14 -0.43 5.56
CA CYS A 172 -5.13 -0.11 7.00
C CYS A 172 -3.95 -0.72 7.77
N VAL A 173 -3.27 -1.70 7.17
CA VAL A 173 -2.04 -2.27 7.68
C VAL A 173 -0.98 -2.15 6.59
N GLU A 174 -0.11 -1.15 6.72
CA GLU A 174 1.01 -0.96 5.79
C GLU A 174 2.27 -1.64 6.31
N GLU A 175 2.98 -2.35 5.43
CA GLU A 175 4.30 -2.90 5.73
C GLU A 175 5.36 -2.29 4.79
N LYS A 176 6.35 -1.61 5.38
CA LYS A 176 7.45 -0.95 4.66
C LYS A 176 8.78 -1.64 4.97
N TYR A 177 9.63 -1.75 3.96
CA TYR A 177 10.93 -2.41 4.04
C TYR A 177 12.05 -1.44 3.74
N GLU A 178 12.88 -1.15 4.73
CA GLU A 178 14.00 -0.23 4.58
C GLU A 178 15.28 -1.04 4.33
N PHE A 179 15.95 -0.78 3.20
CA PHE A 179 17.20 -1.42 2.84
C PHE A 179 18.39 -0.60 3.34
N GLU A 180 19.35 -1.29 3.94
CA GLU A 180 20.66 -0.73 4.22
C GLU A 180 21.70 -1.60 3.50
N LYS A 181 22.32 -1.03 2.45
CA LYS A 181 23.34 -1.74 1.67
C LYS A 181 24.60 -1.85 2.53
N PHE A 182 24.94 -3.07 2.92
CA PHE A 182 26.18 -3.32 3.64
C PHE A 182 27.05 -4.27 2.85
N VAL A 183 28.12 -3.71 2.31
CA VAL A 183 29.21 -4.43 1.68
C VAL A 183 28.92 -4.92 0.25
N ASP A 184 29.82 -4.50 -0.62
CA ASP A 184 29.88 -4.85 -2.02
C ASP A 184 31.29 -5.39 -2.26
N ILE A 185 31.47 -6.72 -2.36
CA ILE A 185 32.79 -7.35 -2.43
C ILE A 185 33.02 -7.93 -3.82
N PRO A 186 34.19 -7.75 -4.44
CA PRO A 186 34.54 -8.49 -5.64
C PRO A 186 34.50 -10.01 -5.40
N PHE A 187 33.76 -10.71 -6.25
CA PHE A 187 33.52 -12.15 -6.15
C PHE A 187 34.49 -12.90 -7.05
N TYR A 188 35.76 -12.95 -6.64
CA TYR A 188 36.88 -13.45 -7.44
C TYR A 188 36.71 -14.90 -7.94
N GLN A 189 35.97 -15.74 -7.21
CA GLN A 189 35.76 -17.15 -7.55
C GLN A 189 34.72 -17.37 -8.64
N HIS A 190 33.85 -16.40 -8.93
CA HIS A 190 32.80 -16.55 -9.95
C HIS A 190 32.66 -15.28 -10.81
N LYS A 191 33.51 -15.18 -11.84
CA LYS A 191 33.49 -14.06 -12.80
C LYS A 191 32.13 -13.87 -13.50
N ASN A 192 31.30 -14.90 -13.61
CA ASN A 192 30.01 -14.83 -14.31
C ASN A 192 28.79 -14.88 -13.39
N ARG A 193 28.98 -14.83 -12.06
CA ARG A 193 27.87 -14.87 -11.10
C ARG A 193 27.92 -13.70 -10.16
N THR A 194 26.73 -13.19 -9.85
CA THR A 194 26.54 -12.21 -8.81
C THR A 194 25.88 -12.91 -7.63
N GLY A 195 26.55 -12.90 -6.48
CA GLY A 195 26.00 -13.44 -5.24
C GLY A 195 25.27 -12.35 -4.48
N ILE A 196 24.09 -12.66 -3.96
CA ILE A 196 23.29 -11.72 -3.19
C ILE A 196 22.84 -12.44 -1.92
N GLN A 197 23.37 -12.00 -0.79
CA GLN A 197 22.89 -12.43 0.51
C GLN A 197 21.93 -11.38 1.04
N ILE A 198 20.68 -11.77 1.28
CA ILE A 198 19.67 -10.91 1.90
C ILE A 198 19.41 -11.44 3.30
N SER A 199 19.48 -10.56 4.28
CA SER A 199 19.14 -10.89 5.66
C SER A 199 18.27 -9.83 6.31
N ARG A 200 17.39 -10.29 7.20
CA ARG A 200 16.61 -9.41 8.06
C ARG A 200 17.47 -9.03 9.24
N LYS A 201 17.52 -7.74 9.58
CA LYS A 201 18.25 -7.29 10.78
C LYS A 201 17.71 -7.99 12.03
N PRO A 202 18.57 -8.38 12.99
CA PRO A 202 18.16 -9.01 14.25
C PRO A 202 17.63 -7.97 15.26
N VAL A 203 16.88 -6.98 14.78
CA VAL A 203 16.25 -5.93 15.60
C VAL A 203 14.74 -6.14 15.61
N PHE A 204 14.07 -5.56 16.60
CA PHE A 204 12.62 -5.55 16.62
C PHE A 204 12.07 -4.74 15.45
N ASP A 205 10.91 -5.15 14.95
CA ASP A 205 10.18 -4.41 13.93
C ASP A 205 9.68 -3.09 14.52
N LYS A 206 9.78 -2.03 13.73
CA LYS A 206 9.19 -0.74 14.10
C LYS A 206 7.68 -0.85 13.91
N VAL A 207 6.90 -0.66 14.97
CA VAL A 207 5.43 -0.73 14.90
C VAL A 207 4.84 0.64 15.24
N TYR A 208 4.20 1.27 14.27
CA TYR A 208 3.47 2.52 14.43
C TYR A 208 1.97 2.23 14.53
N ARG A 209 1.32 2.68 15.59
CA ARG A 209 -0.14 2.56 15.77
C ARG A 209 -0.74 3.95 15.84
N HIS A 210 -1.56 4.28 14.85
CA HIS A 210 -2.36 5.51 14.91
C HIS A 210 -3.53 5.26 15.84
N SER A 211 -3.69 6.13 16.83
CA SER A 211 -4.84 6.16 17.73
C SER A 211 -5.53 7.51 17.62
N PRO A 212 -6.86 7.58 17.78
CA PRO A 212 -7.56 8.84 17.90
C PRO A 212 -6.93 9.70 19.00
N ALA A 213 -6.64 10.97 18.71
CA ALA A 213 -6.10 11.90 19.71
C ALA A 213 -7.08 12.14 20.85
N MET A 214 -8.38 12.04 20.56
CA MET A 214 -9.47 12.23 21.49
C MET A 214 -10.57 11.21 21.23
N THR A 215 -11.12 10.64 22.30
CA THR A 215 -12.30 9.78 22.23
C THR A 215 -13.59 10.61 22.28
N PHE A 216 -14.70 10.05 21.81
CA PHE A 216 -16.01 10.71 21.88
C PHE A 216 -16.43 11.05 23.33
N ILE A 217 -16.05 10.20 24.30
CA ILE A 217 -16.34 10.43 25.71
C ILE A 217 -15.56 11.64 26.22
N GLN A 218 -14.26 11.71 25.92
CA GLN A 218 -13.44 12.87 26.27
C GLN A 218 -14.00 14.14 25.62
N LEU A 219 -14.43 14.07 24.36
CA LEU A 219 -15.07 15.20 23.69
C LEU A 219 -16.28 15.71 24.48
N ILE A 220 -17.20 14.82 24.86
CA ILE A 220 -18.37 15.19 25.67
C ILE A 220 -17.96 15.73 27.04
N CYS A 221 -16.97 15.13 27.69
CA CYS A 221 -16.49 15.60 28.99
C CYS A 221 -15.87 17.00 28.89
N ASP A 222 -15.10 17.29 27.85
CA ASP A 222 -14.46 18.59 27.67
C ASP A 222 -15.49 19.68 27.32
N PHE A 223 -16.41 19.38 26.40
CA PHE A 223 -17.52 20.29 26.09
C PHE A 223 -18.49 20.47 27.26
N GLY A 224 -18.79 19.40 28.00
CA GLY A 224 -19.65 19.42 29.18
C GLY A 224 -19.01 20.16 30.34
N GLY A 225 -17.69 20.00 30.53
CA GLY A 225 -16.91 20.73 31.53
C GLY A 225 -16.85 22.23 31.20
N LEU A 226 -16.58 22.59 29.95
CA LEU A 226 -16.61 23.98 29.50
C LEU A 226 -18.02 24.58 29.61
N GLY A 227 -19.05 23.87 29.15
CA GLY A 227 -20.44 24.32 29.26
C GLY A 227 -20.91 24.47 30.71
N GLY A 228 -20.53 23.54 31.58
CA GLY A 228 -20.81 23.60 33.01
C GLY A 228 -20.10 24.77 33.70
N LEU A 229 -18.84 25.05 33.33
CA LEU A 229 -18.07 26.15 33.89
C LEU A 229 -18.59 27.52 33.43
N TRP A 230 -18.87 27.69 32.14
CA TRP A 230 -19.26 28.98 31.57
C TRP A 230 -20.73 29.33 31.80
N LEU A 231 -21.63 28.34 31.68
CA LEU A 231 -23.08 28.58 31.70
C LEU A 231 -23.76 28.00 32.95
N GLY A 232 -23.03 27.32 33.83
CA GLY A 232 -23.63 26.58 34.94
C GLY A 232 -24.50 25.41 34.47
N PHE A 233 -24.36 24.99 33.21
CA PHE A 233 -25.17 23.92 32.64
C PHE A 233 -24.76 22.58 33.23
N SER A 234 -25.65 22.00 34.02
CA SER A 234 -25.58 20.61 34.42
C SER A 234 -26.39 19.75 33.46
N VAL A 235 -26.08 18.45 33.41
CA VAL A 235 -26.91 17.46 32.70
C VAL A 235 -28.36 17.52 33.17
N ILE A 236 -28.59 17.80 34.46
CA ILE A 236 -29.93 17.96 35.05
C ILE A 236 -30.65 19.18 34.46
N SER A 237 -29.94 20.31 34.32
CA SER A 237 -30.50 21.54 33.75
C SER A 237 -30.89 21.36 32.28
N ILE A 238 -30.06 20.67 31.50
CA ILE A 238 -30.29 20.41 30.07
C ILE A 238 -31.47 19.44 29.90
N THR A 239 -31.47 18.33 30.65
CA THR A 239 -32.55 17.33 30.57
C THR A 239 -33.90 17.91 30.99
N ALA A 240 -33.95 18.71 32.06
CA ALA A 240 -35.17 19.42 32.48
C ALA A 240 -35.67 20.41 31.40
N ALA A 241 -34.76 21.15 30.76
CA ALA A 241 -35.11 22.06 29.68
C ALA A 241 -35.70 21.33 28.47
N ILE A 242 -35.09 20.22 28.05
CA ILE A 242 -35.57 19.36 26.96
C ILE A 242 -36.95 18.79 27.28
N ILE A 243 -37.16 18.25 28.50
CA ILE A 243 -38.46 17.72 28.93
C ILE A 243 -39.52 18.83 28.85
N SER A 244 -39.23 20.04 29.36
CA SER A 244 -40.18 21.15 29.30
C SER A 244 -40.51 21.57 27.86
N LEU A 245 -39.54 21.49 26.95
CA LEU A 245 -39.71 21.82 25.53
C LEU A 245 -40.59 20.79 24.81
N ILE A 246 -40.53 19.52 25.22
CA ILE A 246 -41.34 18.44 24.67
C ILE A 246 -42.76 18.45 25.26
N THR A 247 -42.91 18.76 26.54
CA THR A 247 -44.22 18.72 27.22
C THR A 247 -45.09 19.96 26.95
N LYS A 248 -44.49 21.15 26.82
CA LYS A 248 -45.22 22.40 26.52
C LYS A 248 -46.11 22.36 25.27
N PRO A 249 -45.69 21.80 24.11
CA PRO A 249 -46.58 21.67 22.96
C PRO A 249 -47.69 20.63 23.17
N LEU A 250 -47.48 19.60 24.00
CA LEU A 250 -48.50 18.61 24.33
C LEU A 250 -49.60 19.21 25.22
N GLU A 251 -49.26 20.06 26.18
CA GLU A 251 -50.26 20.80 26.98
C GLU A 251 -51.10 21.74 26.11
N LYS A 252 -50.49 22.44 25.13
CA LYS A 252 -51.23 23.27 24.18
C LYS A 252 -52.23 22.47 23.34
N ILE A 253 -51.89 21.23 22.93
CA ILE A 253 -52.80 20.38 22.14
C ILE A 253 -53.95 19.82 23.00
N VAL A 254 -53.69 19.50 24.27
CA VAL A 254 -54.73 19.02 25.20
C VAL A 254 -55.72 20.13 25.57
N VAL A 255 -55.25 21.37 25.74
CA VAL A 255 -56.14 22.52 26.02
C VAL A 255 -57.04 22.86 24.83
N VAL A 256 -56.54 22.76 23.59
CA VAL A 256 -57.37 22.99 22.38
C VAL A 256 -58.47 21.94 22.24
N LYS A 257 -58.21 20.66 22.55
CA LYS A 257 -59.25 19.60 22.48
C LYS A 257 -60.37 19.72 23.51
N ASN A 258 -60.15 20.42 24.62
CA ASN A 258 -61.17 20.65 25.65
C ASN A 258 -61.96 21.94 25.45
N GLY A 259 -61.51 22.85 24.57
CA GLY A 259 -62.21 24.09 24.22
C GLY A 259 -63.29 23.96 23.13
N ASP A 260 -63.27 22.87 22.35
CA ASP A 260 -64.26 22.61 21.28
C ASP A 260 -65.48 21.79 21.77
N LYS A 261 -65.71 21.73 23.08
CA LYS A 261 -66.81 20.96 23.71
C LYS A 261 -67.83 21.81 24.49
N GLU A 262 -67.82 23.13 24.36
CA GLU A 262 -68.92 24.00 24.81
C GLU A 262 -69.73 24.55 23.64
#